data_AF-A0A2G9WPI5-F1
#
_entry.id   AF-A0A2G9WPI5-F1
#
_cell.length_a   1.000
_cell.length_b   1.000
_cell.length_c   1.000
_cell.angle_alpha   90.00
_cell.angle_beta   90.00
_cell.angle_gamma   90.00
#
_symmetry.space_group_name_H-M   'P 1'
#
loop_
_entity.id
_entity.type
_entity.pdbx_description
1 polymer ?
#
loop_
_entity_poly.entity_id
_entity_poly.type
_entity_poly.pdbx_seq_one_letter_code
_entity_poly.pdbx_strand_id
1 'polypeptide(L)'
;MEALAYRIFQTGNSNSLFFSWGMLFAFAAIVVALVKPKFRLGRAAYFFVMGLCLLFLGMRYFIDGFFLEALKNDYLFELLLASYSCLIIGTVLLGLASAARSNDAYGHWKNWYLGFIPIISLVLLFKRSQEPAKSGFPRLARNILLVILGLFLFGSGRMLTVLTDRNSEQIARNEQNDPQLQRKVGRYELQNRGLNGWLKEVAGNIHPPEIIDESTVMTSAEVDEATLRFVYERADGRVPYSRLWLNMKTYEMCKAANFIALIEAGGTIEKKYIGQQGVPLGEAKANTQLCEQLQVQIPQIVREIVNEWQMTRQLDSETVWSFSEYKDGKLNAYYDYSGDQKNIKWDDVRRRLCRGFMFVEAMAFGVDVRGVYRTPQKVEIADLVVNDASCEAFRGK
;
A
#
# COMPACT_ATOMS: atom_id res chain seq x y z
N MET A 1 0.94 19.25 -8.05
CA MET A 1 1.55 19.52 -6.72
C MET A 1 1.64 18.24 -5.90
N GLU A 2 0.59 17.42 -5.87
CA GLU A 2 0.59 16.10 -5.21
C GLU A 2 1.80 15.20 -5.55
N ALA A 3 2.13 15.02 -6.83
CA ALA A 3 3.28 14.20 -7.22
C ALA A 3 4.62 14.71 -6.67
N LEU A 4 4.79 16.04 -6.57
CA LEU A 4 5.96 16.66 -5.95
C LEU A 4 5.96 16.39 -4.44
N ALA A 5 4.82 16.53 -3.77
CA ALA A 5 4.69 16.23 -2.34
C ALA A 5 5.02 14.77 -2.05
N TYR A 6 4.50 13.86 -2.87
CA TYR A 6 4.80 12.43 -2.79
C TYR A 6 6.29 12.17 -2.95
N ARG A 7 6.93 12.79 -3.96
CA ARG A 7 8.38 12.67 -4.15
C ARG A 7 9.18 13.18 -2.95
N ILE A 8 8.78 14.29 -2.33
CA ILE A 8 9.45 14.83 -1.14
C ILE A 8 9.33 13.85 0.03
N PHE A 9 8.13 13.30 0.28
CA PHE A 9 7.95 12.28 1.32
C PHE A 9 8.73 10.99 1.03
N GLN A 10 8.79 10.55 -0.23
CA GLN A 10 9.50 9.33 -0.64
C GLN A 10 11.02 9.43 -0.66
N THR A 11 11.58 10.64 -0.74
CA THR A 11 13.04 10.83 -0.73
C THR A 11 13.68 10.30 0.57
N GLY A 12 12.85 9.88 1.54
CA GLY A 12 13.23 8.92 2.55
C GLY A 12 13.89 9.59 3.74
N ASN A 13 13.91 8.87 4.86
CA ASN A 13 14.33 9.44 6.14
C ASN A 13 15.80 9.94 6.10
N SER A 14 16.71 9.32 5.34
CA SER A 14 18.13 9.71 5.33
C SER A 14 18.43 10.94 4.45
N ASN A 15 18.00 10.94 3.18
CA ASN A 15 18.25 12.07 2.28
C ASN A 15 17.40 13.29 2.62
N SER A 16 16.17 13.08 3.09
CA SER A 16 15.33 14.19 3.58
C SER A 16 15.91 14.82 4.83
N LEU A 17 16.57 14.08 5.73
CA LEU A 17 17.17 14.66 6.93
C LEU A 17 18.25 15.67 6.56
N PHE A 18 19.22 15.33 5.69
CA PHE A 18 20.26 16.29 5.31
C PHE A 18 19.68 17.54 4.64
N PHE A 19 18.76 17.36 3.70
CA PHE A 19 18.15 18.49 3.00
C PHE A 19 17.29 19.34 3.95
N SER A 20 16.50 18.71 4.81
CA SER A 20 15.65 19.39 5.78
C SER A 20 16.50 20.13 6.81
N TRP A 21 17.51 19.49 7.41
CA TRP A 21 18.43 20.15 8.35
C TRP A 21 19.16 21.33 7.70
N GLY A 22 19.63 21.19 6.46
CA GLY A 22 20.27 22.27 5.71
C GLY A 22 19.34 23.45 5.44
N MET A 23 18.13 23.18 4.93
CA MET A 23 17.11 24.19 4.67
C MET A 23 16.70 24.91 5.96
N LEU A 24 16.47 24.17 7.04
CA LEU A 24 16.07 24.72 8.33
C LEU A 24 17.18 25.55 8.98
N PHE A 25 18.44 25.10 8.87
CA PHE A 25 19.60 25.89 9.28
C PHE A 25 19.68 27.21 8.49
N ALA A 26 19.44 27.17 7.18
CA ALA A 26 19.43 28.36 6.34
C ALA A 26 18.31 29.34 6.75
N PHE A 27 17.10 28.86 7.02
CA PHE A 27 16.00 29.70 7.53
C PHE A 27 16.36 30.35 8.87
N ALA A 28 16.89 29.57 9.81
CA ALA A 28 17.33 30.10 11.09
C ALA A 28 18.45 31.14 10.93
N ALA A 29 19.42 30.90 10.04
CA ALA A 29 20.49 31.83 9.73
C ALA A 29 19.96 33.16 9.20
N ILE A 30 19.03 33.11 8.25
CA ILE A 30 18.39 34.30 7.67
C ILE A 30 17.68 35.10 8.77
N VAL A 31 16.85 34.44 9.57
CA VAL A 31 16.08 35.14 10.62
C VAL A 31 17.01 35.72 11.70
N VAL A 32 18.03 34.98 12.16
CA VAL A 32 18.99 35.49 13.14
C VAL A 32 19.79 36.66 12.57
N ALA A 33 20.20 36.60 11.30
CA ALA A 33 20.94 37.67 10.64
C ALA A 33 20.11 38.95 10.47
N LEU A 34 18.80 38.82 10.22
CA LEU A 34 17.86 39.94 10.12
C LEU A 34 17.52 40.54 11.49
N VAL A 35 17.16 39.69 12.46
CA VAL A 35 16.67 40.14 13.77
C VAL A 35 17.80 40.63 14.69
N LYS A 36 18.99 40.01 14.63
CA LYS A 36 20.17 40.31 15.47
C LYS A 36 19.77 40.48 16.96
N PRO A 37 19.26 39.42 17.61
CA PRO A 37 18.61 39.54 18.90
C PRO A 37 19.55 40.14 19.95
N LYS A 38 19.13 41.28 20.50
CA LYS A 38 19.86 41.99 21.58
C LYS A 38 19.47 41.49 22.97
N PHE A 39 18.34 40.80 23.08
CA PHE A 39 17.88 40.23 24.36
C PHE A 39 18.76 39.06 24.78
N ARG A 40 18.79 38.80 26.09
CA ARG A 40 19.55 37.72 26.71
C ARG A 40 18.60 36.67 27.25
N LEU A 41 18.90 35.40 26.99
CA LEU A 41 18.07 34.28 27.42
C LEU A 41 18.81 33.46 28.48
N GLY A 42 18.20 33.34 29.66
CA GLY A 42 18.73 32.51 30.75
C GLY A 42 18.55 31.01 30.49
N ARG A 43 19.31 30.17 31.21
CA ARG A 43 19.36 28.71 31.01
C ARG A 43 17.99 28.02 31.03
N ALA A 44 17.16 28.31 32.03
CA ALA A 44 15.85 27.67 32.17
C ALA A 44 14.90 28.02 31.01
N ALA A 45 14.92 29.27 30.55
CA ALA A 45 14.13 29.70 29.40
C ALA A 45 14.65 29.09 28.09
N TYR A 46 15.99 28.98 27.94
CA TYR A 46 16.59 28.28 26.81
C TYR A 46 16.18 26.79 26.78
N PHE A 47 16.23 26.11 27.93
CA PHE A 47 15.78 24.72 28.05
C PHE A 47 14.30 24.55 27.70
N PHE A 48 13.43 25.45 28.16
CA PHE A 48 12.02 25.47 27.77
C PHE A 48 11.85 25.58 26.26
N VAL A 49 12.57 26.50 25.59
CA VAL A 49 12.50 26.63 24.13
C VAL A 49 13.02 25.37 23.43
N MET A 50 14.09 24.74 23.93
CA MET A 50 14.54 23.44 23.40
C MET A 50 13.45 22.37 23.49
N GLY A 51 12.74 22.29 24.62
CA GLY A 51 11.57 21.41 24.78
C GLY A 51 10.45 21.72 23.80
N LEU A 52 10.15 23.00 23.56
CA LEU A 52 9.17 23.43 22.57
C LEU A 52 9.57 23.06 21.14
N CYS A 53 10.85 23.20 20.79
CA CYS A 53 11.36 22.79 19.48
C CYS A 53 11.20 21.28 19.25
N LEU A 54 11.44 20.47 20.30
CA LEU A 54 11.21 19.03 20.23
C LEU A 54 9.74 18.65 20.15
N LEU A 55 8.85 19.43 20.78
CA LEU A 55 7.41 19.28 20.57
C LEU A 55 7.04 19.51 19.11
N PHE A 56 7.53 20.60 18.47
CA PHE A 56 7.27 20.84 17.05
C PHE A 56 7.82 19.74 16.14
N LEU A 57 8.98 19.16 16.47
CA LEU A 57 9.51 17.99 15.77
C LEU A 57 8.60 16.77 15.94
N GLY A 58 8.08 16.52 17.14
CA GLY A 58 7.11 15.47 17.41
C GLY A 58 5.77 15.70 16.69
N MET A 59 5.27 16.94 16.64
CA MET A 59 4.08 17.32 15.88
C MET A 59 4.26 17.08 14.38
N ARG A 60 5.41 17.44 13.82
CA ARG A 60 5.75 17.12 12.43
C ARG A 60 5.68 15.62 12.17
N TYR A 61 6.30 14.81 13.04
CA TYR A 61 6.23 13.35 12.94
C TYR A 61 4.81 12.81 13.06
N PHE A 62 3.97 13.42 13.91
CA PHE A 62 2.56 13.09 14.04
C PHE A 62 1.77 13.39 12.77
N ILE A 63 1.99 14.58 12.17
CA ILE A 63 1.38 14.97 10.89
C ILE A 63 1.80 13.99 9.79
N ASP A 64 3.09 13.65 9.69
CA ASP A 64 3.59 12.68 8.70
C ASP A 64 2.92 11.30 8.85
N GLY A 65 2.43 10.94 10.04
CA GLY A 65 1.63 9.74 10.28
C GLY A 65 0.32 9.66 9.49
N PHE A 66 -0.20 10.79 9.00
CA PHE A 66 -1.39 10.86 8.16
C PHE A 66 -1.08 10.78 6.65
N PHE A 67 0.15 10.45 6.26
CA PHE A 67 0.59 10.36 4.87
C PHE A 67 -0.35 9.55 3.98
N LEU A 68 -0.80 8.39 4.44
CA LEU A 68 -1.63 7.46 3.67
C LEU A 68 -3.06 7.93 3.51
N GLU A 69 -3.62 8.52 4.57
CA GLU A 69 -4.94 9.16 4.50
C GLU A 69 -4.90 10.37 3.57
N ALA A 70 -3.84 11.17 3.61
CA ALA A 70 -3.63 12.29 2.68
C ALA A 70 -3.50 11.82 1.24
N LEU A 71 -2.77 10.72 1.01
CA LEU A 71 -2.64 10.11 -0.32
C LEU A 71 -3.99 9.61 -0.85
N LYS A 72 -4.81 9.00 0.02
CA LYS A 72 -6.14 8.50 -0.33
C LYS A 72 -7.10 9.61 -0.70
N ASN A 73 -7.01 10.77 -0.05
CA ASN A 73 -7.96 11.87 -0.20
C ASN A 73 -7.41 13.08 -0.99
N ASP A 74 -6.25 12.93 -1.65
CA ASP A 74 -5.66 13.95 -2.54
C ASP A 74 -5.34 15.30 -1.87
N TYR A 75 -4.88 15.27 -0.60
CA TYR A 75 -4.42 16.46 0.14
C TYR A 75 -2.96 16.35 0.61
N LEU A 76 -2.12 15.63 -0.13
CA LEU A 76 -0.75 15.37 0.28
C LEU A 76 0.09 16.65 0.34
N PHE A 77 -0.20 17.62 -0.53
CA PHE A 77 0.46 18.92 -0.51
C PHE A 77 0.14 19.73 0.76
N GLU A 78 -1.10 19.71 1.23
CA GLU A 78 -1.52 20.35 2.48
C GLU A 78 -0.81 19.72 3.68
N LEU A 79 -0.71 18.38 3.68
CA LEU A 79 0.03 17.65 4.70
C LEU A 79 1.51 18.05 4.72
N LEU A 80 2.13 18.15 3.54
CA LEU A 80 3.50 18.61 3.37
C LEU A 80 3.68 20.02 3.95
N LEU A 81 2.80 20.96 3.60
CA LEU A 81 2.86 22.33 4.10
C LEU A 81 2.73 22.40 5.62
N ALA A 82 1.80 21.63 6.21
CA ALA A 82 1.63 21.56 7.66
C ALA A 82 2.89 21.01 8.35
N SER A 83 3.44 19.91 7.83
CA SER A 83 4.65 19.25 8.32
C SER A 83 5.87 20.19 8.31
N TYR A 84 6.13 20.84 7.17
CA TYR A 84 7.25 21.78 7.04
C TYR A 84 7.04 23.08 7.83
N SER A 85 5.79 23.54 8.03
CA SER A 85 5.50 24.71 8.85
C SER A 85 5.90 24.49 10.32
N CYS A 86 5.64 23.30 10.88
CA CYS A 86 6.09 22.94 12.22
C CYS A 86 7.63 23.01 12.34
N LEU A 87 8.34 22.50 11.33
CA LEU A 87 9.81 22.54 11.32
C LEU A 87 10.36 23.96 11.21
N ILE A 88 9.79 24.79 10.33
CA ILE A 88 10.21 26.19 10.17
C ILE A 88 10.02 26.96 11.50
N ILE A 89 8.86 26.83 12.13
CA ILE A 89 8.58 27.49 13.41
C ILE A 89 9.58 27.03 14.48
N GLY A 90 9.75 25.71 14.63
CA GLY A 90 10.68 25.15 15.62
C GLY A 90 12.12 25.62 15.41
N THR A 91 12.59 25.67 14.17
CA THR A 91 13.99 26.05 13.87
C THR A 91 14.25 27.54 13.96
N VAL A 92 13.28 28.38 13.60
CA VAL A 92 13.33 29.82 13.85
C VAL A 92 13.41 30.12 15.34
N LEU A 93 12.58 29.46 16.15
CA LEU A 93 12.62 29.57 17.61
C LEU A 93 13.97 29.13 18.18
N LEU A 94 14.49 28.00 17.71
CA LEU A 94 15.81 27.48 18.12
C LEU A 94 16.94 28.46 17.76
N GLY A 95 16.93 29.01 16.55
CA GLY A 95 17.94 29.97 16.09
C GLY A 95 17.95 31.24 16.93
N LEU A 96 16.79 31.86 17.13
CA LEU A 96 16.65 33.06 17.94
C LEU A 96 17.01 32.82 19.41
N ALA A 97 16.56 31.70 19.99
CA ALA A 97 16.87 31.35 21.37
C ALA A 97 18.36 31.04 21.56
N SER A 98 18.99 30.36 20.61
CA SER A 98 20.43 30.04 20.66
C SER A 98 21.28 31.30 20.47
N ALA A 99 20.85 32.23 19.61
CA ALA A 99 21.48 33.54 19.46
C ALA A 99 21.39 34.38 20.75
N ALA A 100 20.20 34.46 21.35
CA ALA A 100 19.97 35.16 22.61
C ALA A 100 20.71 34.52 23.79
N ARG A 101 20.81 33.19 23.80
CA ARG A 101 21.57 32.42 24.79
C ARG A 101 23.08 32.61 24.61
N SER A 102 23.57 32.62 23.37
CA SER A 102 24.94 32.97 23.05
C SER A 102 25.28 34.37 23.53
N ASN A 103 24.37 35.34 23.34
CA ASN A 103 24.56 36.70 23.81
C ASN A 103 24.65 36.79 25.34
N ASP A 104 23.87 35.98 26.07
CA ASP A 104 23.94 35.88 27.53
C ASP A 104 25.22 35.20 28.04
N ALA A 105 25.72 34.20 27.31
CA ALA A 105 26.86 33.37 27.71
C ALA A 105 28.23 33.91 27.27
N TYR A 106 28.29 34.55 26.09
CA TYR A 106 29.53 35.02 25.45
C TYR A 106 29.53 36.53 25.17
N GLY A 107 28.43 37.24 25.39
CA GLY A 107 28.33 38.68 25.12
C GLY A 107 28.09 39.04 23.64
N HIS A 108 27.88 38.02 22.78
CA HIS A 108 27.53 38.23 21.38
C HIS A 108 26.64 37.10 20.82
N TRP A 109 25.84 37.40 19.81
CA TRP A 109 24.89 36.44 19.18
C TRP A 109 25.53 35.51 18.13
N LYS A 110 26.78 35.76 17.72
CA LYS A 110 27.44 35.06 16.60
C LYS A 110 27.55 33.53 16.76
N ASN A 111 27.48 32.99 17.98
CA ASN A 111 27.57 31.55 18.22
C ASN A 111 26.19 30.86 18.27
N TRP A 112 25.19 31.41 17.59
CA TRP A 112 23.84 30.83 17.53
C TRP A 112 23.82 29.41 16.93
N TYR A 113 24.71 29.14 15.96
CA TYR A 113 24.81 27.85 15.26
C TYR A 113 25.14 26.69 16.21
N LEU A 114 25.75 26.96 17.37
CA LEU A 114 26.04 25.95 18.39
C LEU A 114 24.77 25.27 18.91
N GLY A 115 23.61 25.92 18.82
CA GLY A 115 22.32 25.34 19.21
C GLY A 115 21.81 24.23 18.29
N PHE A 116 22.30 24.16 17.05
CA PHE A 116 21.90 23.14 16.07
C PHE A 116 22.71 21.84 16.19
N ILE A 117 23.81 21.86 16.93
CA ILE A 117 24.66 20.68 17.14
C ILE A 117 24.29 20.10 18.52
N PRO A 118 23.66 18.91 18.61
CA PRO A 118 23.07 18.41 19.85
C PRO A 118 24.04 18.44 21.04
N ILE A 119 25.27 17.95 20.86
CA ILE A 119 26.28 17.89 21.92
C ILE A 119 26.76 19.29 22.33
N ILE A 120 26.90 20.21 21.37
CA ILE A 120 27.39 21.57 21.64
C ILE A 120 26.27 22.47 22.20
N SER A 121 25.01 22.19 21.89
CA SER A 121 23.87 22.89 22.48
C SER A 121 23.81 22.71 24.01
N LEU A 122 24.31 21.57 24.53
CA LEU A 122 24.49 21.37 25.96
C LEU A 122 25.53 22.32 26.56
N VAL A 123 26.60 22.64 25.82
CA VAL A 123 27.58 23.66 26.25
C VAL A 123 26.89 25.02 26.41
N LEU A 124 26.06 25.42 25.45
CA LEU A 124 25.25 26.64 25.55
C LEU A 124 24.29 26.59 26.75
N LEU A 125 23.66 25.45 26.99
CA LEU A 125 22.75 25.25 28.11
C LEU A 125 23.45 25.43 29.47
N PHE A 126 24.62 24.82 29.65
CA PHE A 126 25.32 24.80 30.94
C PHE A 126 26.28 25.98 31.16
N LYS A 127 26.68 26.73 30.12
CA LYS A 127 27.57 27.89 30.27
C LYS A 127 27.01 28.92 31.27
N ARG A 128 27.85 29.62 32.04
CA ARG A 128 27.38 30.65 32.98
C ARG A 128 26.98 31.93 32.22
N SER A 129 25.93 32.61 32.68
CA SER A 129 25.59 33.96 32.19
C SER A 129 26.67 34.95 32.61
N GLN A 130 27.04 35.88 31.74
CA GLN A 130 28.05 36.90 32.03
C GLN A 130 27.60 37.86 33.14
N GLU A 131 26.31 38.19 33.14
CA GLU A 131 25.71 39.07 34.14
C GLU A 131 24.77 38.25 35.02
N PRO A 132 25.26 37.69 36.13
CA PRO A 132 24.42 36.94 37.04
C PRO A 132 23.40 37.89 37.65
N ALA A 133 22.19 37.91 37.09
CA ALA A 133 21.14 38.73 37.67
C ALA A 133 20.86 38.26 39.12
N LYS A 134 20.44 39.19 39.97
CA LYS A 134 20.24 38.97 41.41
C LYS A 134 19.34 37.74 41.66
N SER A 135 19.78 36.89 42.58
CA SER A 135 19.04 35.69 43.02
C SER A 135 17.92 36.10 43.98
N GLY A 136 16.72 35.57 43.76
CA GLY A 136 15.58 35.74 44.66
C GLY A 136 14.60 34.60 44.48
N PHE A 137 13.84 34.29 45.54
CA PHE A 137 12.85 33.22 45.56
C PHE A 137 11.89 33.20 44.35
N PRO A 138 11.25 34.32 43.93
CA PRO A 138 10.31 34.29 42.79
C PRO A 138 11.00 33.89 41.47
N ARG A 139 12.28 34.24 41.31
CA ARG A 139 13.05 33.88 40.11
C ARG A 139 13.45 32.41 40.10
N LEU A 140 13.80 31.85 41.27
CA LEU A 140 14.07 30.42 41.42
C LEU A 140 12.82 29.61 41.06
N ALA A 141 11.66 29.97 41.63
CA ALA A 141 10.38 29.32 41.34
C ALA A 141 10.05 29.37 39.83
N ARG A 142 10.22 30.53 39.19
CA ARG A 142 10.02 30.67 37.74
C ARG A 142 10.97 29.77 36.93
N ASN A 143 12.24 29.67 37.31
CA ASN A 143 13.20 28.82 36.61
C ASN A 143 12.85 27.34 36.76
N ILE A 144 12.45 26.90 37.96
CA ILE A 144 12.00 25.52 38.20
C ILE A 144 10.78 25.21 37.33
N LEU A 145 9.78 26.11 37.31
CA LEU A 145 8.59 25.96 36.48
C LEU A 145 8.93 25.82 35.00
N LEU A 146 9.83 26.66 34.46
CA LEU A 146 10.27 26.58 33.06
C LEU A 146 10.98 25.26 32.75
N VAL A 147 11.77 24.71 33.68
CA VAL A 147 12.42 23.41 33.50
C VAL A 147 11.39 22.29 33.48
N ILE A 148 10.44 22.28 34.42
CA ILE A 148 9.35 21.28 34.46
C ILE A 148 8.54 21.33 33.16
N LEU A 149 8.18 22.54 32.70
CA LEU A 149 7.45 22.71 31.45
C LEU A 149 8.28 22.26 30.24
N GLY A 150 9.58 22.55 30.21
CA GLY A 150 10.48 22.04 29.17
C GLY A 150 10.55 20.51 29.13
N LEU A 151 10.62 19.85 30.30
CA LEU A 151 10.59 18.38 30.40
C LEU A 151 9.25 17.81 29.92
N PHE A 152 8.13 18.45 30.28
CA PHE A 152 6.81 18.04 29.81
C PHE A 152 6.68 18.15 28.29
N LEU A 153 7.15 19.26 27.69
CA LEU A 153 7.16 19.44 26.23
C LEU A 153 8.06 18.40 25.54
N PHE A 154 9.24 18.13 26.10
CA PHE A 154 10.15 17.09 25.63
C PHE A 154 9.46 15.72 25.62
N GLY A 155 8.85 15.34 26.75
CA GLY A 155 8.11 14.09 26.90
C GLY A 155 6.93 13.99 25.93
N SER A 156 6.20 15.08 25.73
CA SER A 156 5.07 15.16 24.81
C SER A 156 5.50 14.99 23.35
N GLY A 157 6.58 15.66 22.92
CA GLY A 157 7.16 15.47 21.59
C GLY A 157 7.57 14.02 21.35
N ARG A 158 8.22 13.37 22.34
CA ARG A 158 8.56 11.94 22.23
C ARG A 158 7.32 11.05 22.22
N MET A 159 6.30 11.33 23.03
CA MET A 159 5.05 10.56 23.03
C MET A 159 4.38 10.57 21.66
N LEU A 160 4.33 11.73 20.99
CA LEU A 160 3.78 11.85 19.63
C LEU A 160 4.49 10.93 18.64
N THR A 161 5.84 10.88 18.67
CA THR A 161 6.59 9.97 17.79
C THR A 161 6.25 8.49 18.03
N VAL A 162 6.12 8.07 19.31
CA VAL A 162 5.75 6.69 19.65
C VAL A 162 4.32 6.35 19.18
N LEU A 163 3.39 7.30 19.30
CA LEU A 163 2.02 7.11 18.82
C LEU A 163 1.98 6.98 17.30
N THR A 164 2.76 7.80 16.58
CA THR A 164 2.90 7.67 15.13
C THR A 164 3.42 6.30 14.74
N ASP A 165 4.53 5.84 15.34
CA ASP A 165 5.15 4.55 14.99
C ASP A 165 4.15 3.40 15.12
N ARG A 166 3.36 3.37 16.21
CA ARG A 166 2.30 2.38 16.42
C ARG A 166 1.17 2.47 15.38
N ASN A 167 0.74 3.67 15.04
CA ASN A 167 -0.29 3.87 14.04
C ASN A 167 0.20 3.45 12.65
N SER A 168 1.44 3.78 12.29
CA SER A 168 2.04 3.42 11.01
C SER A 168 2.11 1.89 10.82
N GLU A 169 2.47 1.14 11.86
CA GLU A 169 2.45 -0.33 11.81
C GLU A 169 1.04 -0.90 11.57
N GLN A 170 0.02 -0.31 12.20
CA GLN A 170 -1.36 -0.74 12.02
C GLN A 170 -1.88 -0.40 10.62
N ILE A 171 -1.57 0.79 10.13
CA ILE A 171 -2.00 1.21 8.79
C ILE A 171 -1.31 0.34 7.74
N ALA A 172 0.00 0.08 7.84
CA ALA A 172 0.75 -0.75 6.90
C ALA A 172 0.13 -2.15 6.68
N ARG A 173 -0.46 -2.74 7.73
CA ARG A 173 -1.20 -4.02 7.61
C ARG A 173 -2.52 -3.87 6.85
N ASN A 174 -3.20 -2.75 7.00
CA ASN A 174 -4.45 -2.47 6.30
C ASN A 174 -4.21 -2.06 4.83
N GLU A 175 -3.06 -1.45 4.51
CA GLU A 175 -2.72 -1.02 3.14
C GLU A 175 -2.66 -2.17 2.14
N GLN A 176 -2.21 -3.35 2.57
CA GLN A 176 -2.16 -4.53 1.72
C GLN A 176 -3.54 -4.95 1.19
N ASN A 177 -4.61 -4.48 1.86
CA ASN A 177 -5.98 -4.81 1.54
C ASN A 177 -6.80 -3.62 0.99
N ASP A 178 -6.19 -2.46 0.71
CA ASP A 178 -6.89 -1.31 0.08
C ASP A 178 -6.47 -1.15 -1.40
N PRO A 179 -7.27 -1.67 -2.36
CA PRO A 179 -6.96 -1.58 -3.79
C PRO A 179 -6.90 -0.14 -4.31
N GLN A 180 -7.64 0.80 -3.71
CA GLN A 180 -7.64 2.19 -4.15
C GLN A 180 -6.29 2.84 -3.83
N LEU A 181 -5.78 2.57 -2.62
CA LEU A 181 -4.48 3.06 -2.19
C LEU A 181 -3.36 2.48 -3.06
N GLN A 182 -3.35 1.17 -3.28
CA GLN A 182 -2.35 0.50 -4.14
C GLN A 182 -2.33 1.09 -5.55
N ARG A 183 -3.51 1.36 -6.13
CA ARG A 183 -3.61 1.99 -7.46
C ARG A 183 -3.07 3.42 -7.46
N LYS A 184 -3.32 4.22 -6.42
CA LYS A 184 -2.77 5.57 -6.29
C LYS A 184 -1.25 5.56 -6.11
N VAL A 185 -0.73 4.72 -5.20
CA VAL A 185 0.71 4.53 -4.99
C VAL A 185 1.39 4.14 -6.31
N GLY A 186 0.85 3.15 -7.04
CA GLY A 186 1.39 2.73 -8.33
C GLY A 186 1.42 3.86 -9.36
N ARG A 187 0.39 4.71 -9.42
CA ARG A 187 0.36 5.88 -10.32
C ARG A 187 1.43 6.91 -9.97
N TYR A 188 1.66 7.19 -8.69
CA TYR A 188 2.69 8.15 -8.28
C TYR A 188 4.10 7.61 -8.54
N GLU A 189 4.36 6.34 -8.26
CA GLU A 189 5.64 5.68 -8.57
C GLU A 189 5.93 5.71 -10.07
N LEU A 190 4.93 5.38 -10.88
CA LEU A 190 5.00 5.48 -12.34
C LEU A 190 5.32 6.89 -12.81
N GLN A 191 4.67 7.92 -12.27
CA GLN A 191 4.94 9.32 -12.62
C GLN A 191 6.36 9.76 -12.23
N ASN A 192 6.87 9.28 -11.10
CA ASN A 192 8.17 9.67 -10.57
C ASN A 192 9.34 8.99 -11.28
N ARG A 193 9.22 7.69 -11.57
CA ARG A 193 10.33 6.86 -12.09
C ARG A 193 10.18 6.52 -13.58
N GLY A 194 9.01 6.76 -14.16
CA GLY A 194 8.61 6.24 -15.46
C GLY A 194 8.31 4.73 -15.41
N LEU A 195 7.66 4.21 -16.45
CA LEU A 195 7.26 2.81 -16.53
C LEU A 195 8.44 1.85 -16.35
N ASN A 196 9.50 1.98 -17.16
CA ASN A 196 10.66 1.08 -17.10
C ASN A 196 11.36 1.11 -15.73
N GLY A 197 11.50 2.31 -15.12
CA GLY A 197 12.10 2.45 -13.79
C GLY A 197 11.28 1.74 -12.70
N TRP A 198 9.95 1.88 -12.76
CA TRP A 198 9.04 1.21 -11.84
C TRP A 198 9.02 -0.31 -12.06
N LEU A 199 8.97 -0.79 -13.30
CA LEU A 199 9.04 -2.22 -13.62
C LEU A 199 10.31 -2.86 -13.05
N LYS A 200 11.47 -2.22 -13.22
CA LYS A 200 12.76 -2.70 -12.71
C LYS A 200 12.78 -2.81 -11.20
N GLU A 201 12.18 -1.86 -10.50
CA GLU A 201 12.04 -1.93 -9.04
C GLU A 201 11.11 -3.06 -8.61
N VAL A 202 9.95 -3.20 -9.26
CA VAL A 202 9.01 -4.30 -8.97
C VAL A 202 9.71 -5.64 -9.15
N ALA A 203 10.40 -5.84 -10.28
CA ALA A 203 11.18 -7.05 -10.55
C ALA A 203 12.32 -7.25 -9.54
N GLY A 204 13.03 -6.18 -9.15
CA GLY A 204 14.13 -6.23 -8.18
C GLY A 204 13.69 -6.55 -6.74
N ASN A 205 12.41 -6.32 -6.41
CA ASN A 205 11.83 -6.66 -5.11
C ASN A 205 11.30 -8.11 -5.06
N ILE A 206 11.19 -8.77 -6.21
CA ILE A 206 10.81 -10.19 -6.29
C ILE A 206 12.08 -11.03 -6.15
N HIS A 207 12.04 -12.02 -5.25
CA HIS A 207 13.21 -12.82 -4.89
C HIS A 207 13.02 -14.28 -5.34
N PRO A 208 13.23 -14.61 -6.63
CA PRO A 208 13.18 -15.98 -7.09
C PRO A 208 14.37 -16.80 -6.53
N PRO A 209 14.23 -18.12 -6.35
CA PRO A 209 13.03 -18.91 -6.65
C PRO A 209 11.92 -18.74 -5.61
N GLU A 210 10.66 -18.64 -6.05
CA GLU A 210 9.48 -18.63 -5.19
C GLU A 210 8.60 -19.84 -5.49
N ILE A 211 8.33 -20.67 -4.48
CA ILE A 211 7.47 -21.84 -4.62
C ILE A 211 6.01 -21.36 -4.58
N ILE A 212 5.30 -21.52 -5.70
CA ILE A 212 3.89 -21.10 -5.81
C ILE A 212 2.96 -22.21 -5.30
N ASP A 213 3.26 -23.45 -5.71
CA ASP A 213 2.56 -24.67 -5.29
C ASP A 213 3.50 -25.89 -5.37
N GLU A 214 2.98 -27.08 -5.10
CA GLU A 214 3.76 -28.32 -5.06
C GLU A 214 4.48 -28.66 -6.37
N SER A 215 4.00 -28.14 -7.52
CA SER A 215 4.56 -28.45 -8.83
C SER A 215 5.06 -27.25 -9.62
N THR A 216 4.86 -26.02 -9.13
CA THR A 216 5.19 -24.77 -9.83
C THR A 216 6.12 -23.88 -9.02
N VAL A 217 7.25 -23.50 -9.61
CA VAL A 217 8.24 -22.58 -9.04
C VAL A 217 8.41 -21.39 -9.96
N MET A 218 8.31 -20.17 -9.44
CA MET A 218 8.70 -18.96 -10.16
C MET A 218 10.23 -18.85 -10.13
N THR A 219 10.87 -18.98 -11.30
CA THR A 219 12.33 -19.05 -11.44
C THR A 219 12.96 -17.72 -11.78
N SER A 220 12.23 -16.81 -12.44
CA SER A 220 12.70 -15.45 -12.70
C SER A 220 11.57 -14.43 -12.80
N ALA A 221 11.91 -13.17 -12.52
CA ALA A 221 11.12 -11.99 -12.82
C ALA A 221 12.02 -11.01 -13.58
N GLU A 222 11.71 -10.78 -14.85
CA GLU A 222 12.53 -10.04 -15.79
C GLU A 222 11.77 -8.84 -16.34
N VAL A 223 12.50 -7.78 -16.68
CA VAL A 223 11.93 -6.59 -17.32
C VAL A 223 12.54 -6.43 -18.70
N ASP A 224 11.67 -6.42 -19.70
CA ASP A 224 12.02 -6.22 -21.10
C ASP A 224 11.18 -5.06 -21.65
N GLU A 225 11.81 -3.90 -21.79
CA GLU A 225 11.17 -2.62 -22.15
C GLU A 225 9.99 -2.24 -21.22
N ALA A 226 8.76 -2.40 -21.70
CA ALA A 226 7.51 -2.15 -21.00
C ALA A 226 6.83 -3.45 -20.52
N THR A 227 7.55 -4.58 -20.57
CA THR A 227 7.03 -5.90 -20.21
C THR A 227 7.67 -6.40 -18.92
N LEU A 228 6.85 -6.74 -17.93
CA LEU A 228 7.25 -7.50 -16.75
C LEU A 228 6.94 -8.98 -16.99
N ARG A 229 7.98 -9.79 -17.16
CA ARG A 229 7.90 -11.21 -17.46
C ARG A 229 8.21 -12.03 -16.21
N PHE A 230 7.26 -12.88 -15.84
CA PHE A 230 7.43 -13.91 -14.81
C PHE A 230 7.63 -15.26 -15.49
N VAL A 231 8.68 -15.99 -15.12
CA VAL A 231 8.96 -17.34 -15.64
C VAL A 231 8.64 -18.35 -14.55
N TYR A 232 7.76 -19.30 -14.88
CA TYR A 232 7.34 -20.38 -13.99
C TYR A 232 7.80 -21.72 -14.57
N GLU A 233 8.53 -22.49 -13.78
CA GLU A 233 8.93 -23.85 -14.08
C GLU A 233 7.98 -24.85 -13.40
N ARG A 234 7.52 -25.86 -14.16
CA ARG A 234 6.70 -26.95 -13.65
C ARG A 234 7.41 -28.29 -13.66
N ALA A 235 7.34 -28.99 -12.53
CA ALA A 235 7.93 -30.30 -12.34
C ALA A 235 7.18 -31.41 -13.12
N ASP A 236 5.88 -31.28 -13.32
CA ASP A 236 4.99 -32.30 -13.89
C ASP A 236 4.56 -32.02 -15.35
N GLY A 237 4.90 -30.84 -15.88
CA GLY A 237 4.40 -30.37 -17.17
C GLY A 237 5.20 -30.87 -18.37
N ARG A 238 4.60 -31.76 -19.17
CA ARG A 238 5.03 -32.03 -20.58
C ARG A 238 4.00 -31.59 -21.61
N VAL A 239 2.77 -31.33 -21.18
CA VAL A 239 1.65 -31.00 -22.07
C VAL A 239 1.46 -29.48 -22.06
N PRO A 240 1.44 -28.83 -23.23
CA PRO A 240 1.11 -27.42 -23.32
C PRO A 240 -0.26 -27.11 -22.70
N TYR A 241 -0.37 -25.95 -22.06
CA TYR A 241 -1.63 -25.46 -21.52
C TYR A 241 -2.65 -25.23 -22.62
N SER A 242 -3.91 -25.51 -22.32
CA SER A 242 -5.01 -25.18 -23.21
C SER A 242 -5.14 -23.66 -23.37
N ARG A 243 -5.64 -23.23 -24.54
CA ARG A 243 -5.94 -21.81 -24.79
C ARG A 243 -6.92 -21.24 -23.76
N LEU A 244 -7.89 -22.06 -23.32
CA LEU A 244 -8.84 -21.70 -22.29
C LEU A 244 -8.15 -21.33 -20.98
N TRP A 245 -7.21 -22.17 -20.53
CA TRP A 245 -6.46 -21.93 -19.29
C TRP A 245 -5.60 -20.66 -19.40
N LEU A 246 -4.93 -20.44 -20.54
CA LEU A 246 -4.14 -19.23 -20.77
C LEU A 246 -5.01 -17.97 -20.78
N ASN A 247 -6.19 -18.01 -21.42
CA ASN A 247 -7.16 -16.92 -21.39
C ASN A 247 -7.64 -16.62 -19.96
N MET A 248 -7.88 -17.66 -19.16
CA MET A 248 -8.25 -17.50 -17.74
C MET A 248 -7.13 -16.79 -16.96
N LYS A 249 -5.87 -17.18 -17.18
CA LYS A 249 -4.71 -16.49 -16.57
C LYS A 249 -4.55 -15.05 -17.04
N THR A 250 -4.80 -14.76 -18.32
CA THR A 250 -4.84 -13.38 -18.80
C THR A 250 -5.94 -12.59 -18.10
N TYR A 251 -7.14 -13.15 -17.95
CA TYR A 251 -8.25 -12.47 -17.28
C TYR A 251 -7.96 -12.18 -15.80
N GLU A 252 -7.40 -13.16 -15.08
CA GLU A 252 -6.93 -12.97 -13.70
C GLU A 252 -5.96 -11.79 -13.60
N MET A 253 -4.97 -11.72 -14.50
CA MET A 253 -4.00 -10.61 -14.53
C MET A 253 -4.64 -9.27 -14.85
N CYS A 254 -5.63 -9.22 -15.74
CA CYS A 254 -6.38 -7.99 -16.07
C CYS A 254 -7.16 -7.44 -14.88
N LYS A 255 -7.51 -8.27 -13.89
CA LYS A 255 -8.25 -7.88 -12.68
C LYS A 255 -7.40 -7.74 -11.43
N ALA A 256 -6.17 -8.22 -11.44
CA ALA A 256 -5.30 -8.21 -10.27
C ALA A 256 -4.92 -6.77 -9.89
N ALA A 257 -5.23 -6.36 -8.66
CA ALA A 257 -5.05 -4.99 -8.19
C ALA A 257 -3.60 -4.48 -8.34
N ASN A 258 -2.63 -5.36 -8.15
CA ASN A 258 -1.21 -5.09 -8.30
C ASN A 258 -0.76 -4.89 -9.77
N PHE A 259 -1.53 -5.37 -10.75
CA PHE A 259 -1.21 -5.24 -12.17
C PHE A 259 -2.03 -4.16 -12.89
N ILE A 260 -3.21 -3.79 -12.38
CA ILE A 260 -4.08 -2.79 -13.01
C ILE A 260 -3.34 -1.47 -13.26
N ALA A 261 -2.62 -0.93 -12.27
CA ALA A 261 -1.92 0.35 -12.43
C ALA A 261 -0.81 0.29 -13.51
N LEU A 262 -0.18 -0.88 -13.66
CA LEU A 262 0.86 -1.13 -14.66
C LEU A 262 0.28 -1.30 -16.06
N ILE A 263 -0.83 -2.03 -16.17
CA ILE A 263 -1.55 -2.22 -17.43
C ILE A 263 -2.09 -0.86 -17.92
N GLU A 264 -2.74 -0.08 -17.04
CA GLU A 264 -3.22 1.28 -17.34
C GLU A 264 -2.11 2.23 -17.80
N ALA A 265 -0.89 2.00 -17.33
CA ALA A 265 0.30 2.75 -17.72
C ALA A 265 0.84 2.40 -19.12
N GLY A 266 0.25 1.41 -19.80
CA GLY A 266 0.74 0.87 -21.07
C GLY A 266 1.78 -0.24 -20.92
N GLY A 267 1.99 -0.77 -19.70
CA GLY A 267 2.84 -1.93 -19.50
C GLY A 267 2.15 -3.24 -19.89
N THR A 268 2.97 -4.27 -20.11
CA THR A 268 2.51 -5.64 -20.35
C THR A 268 2.98 -6.55 -19.22
N ILE A 269 2.08 -7.35 -18.66
CA ILE A 269 2.45 -8.47 -17.79
C ILE A 269 2.50 -9.74 -18.64
N GLU A 270 3.57 -10.49 -18.52
CA GLU A 270 3.75 -11.78 -19.18
C GLU A 270 4.01 -12.86 -18.13
N LYS A 271 3.27 -13.96 -18.18
CA LYS A 271 3.55 -15.18 -17.42
C LYS A 271 3.92 -16.28 -18.40
N LYS A 272 5.18 -16.67 -18.39
CA LYS A 272 5.74 -17.72 -19.24
C LYS A 272 5.86 -19.01 -18.43
N TYR A 273 5.30 -20.09 -18.95
CA TYR A 273 5.33 -21.39 -18.29
C TYR A 273 6.23 -22.35 -19.06
N ILE A 274 7.21 -22.92 -18.38
CA ILE A 274 8.15 -23.89 -18.91
C ILE A 274 8.06 -25.20 -18.10
N GLY A 275 8.19 -26.33 -18.78
CA GLY A 275 8.29 -27.64 -18.18
C GLY A 275 9.74 -28.02 -17.94
N GLN A 276 9.95 -29.25 -17.50
CA GLN A 276 11.29 -29.82 -17.37
C GLN A 276 12.09 -29.66 -18.67
N GLN A 277 13.38 -29.36 -18.54
CA GLN A 277 14.29 -29.16 -19.68
C GLN A 277 13.92 -27.96 -20.58
N GLY A 278 13.12 -27.01 -20.08
CA GLY A 278 12.79 -25.76 -20.78
C GLY A 278 11.71 -25.90 -21.85
N VAL A 279 10.95 -27.00 -21.86
CA VAL A 279 9.85 -27.22 -22.81
C VAL A 279 8.79 -26.12 -22.62
N PRO A 280 8.43 -25.34 -23.64
CA PRO A 280 7.41 -24.29 -23.48
C PRO A 280 6.03 -24.93 -23.26
N LEU A 281 5.39 -24.61 -22.14
CA LEU A 281 4.04 -25.08 -21.83
C LEU A 281 2.99 -24.05 -22.25
N GLY A 282 3.33 -22.77 -22.27
CA GLY A 282 2.42 -21.72 -22.70
C GLY A 282 2.80 -20.35 -22.14
N GLU A 283 2.07 -19.34 -22.57
CA GLU A 283 2.34 -17.95 -22.22
C GLU A 283 1.02 -17.20 -22.10
N ALA A 284 0.82 -16.51 -20.98
CA ALA A 284 -0.31 -15.62 -20.78
C ALA A 284 0.22 -14.17 -20.76
N LYS A 285 -0.44 -13.29 -21.50
CA LYS A 285 -0.13 -11.84 -21.52
C LYS A 285 -1.32 -11.03 -21.10
N ALA A 286 -1.09 -9.94 -20.40
CA ALA A 286 -2.10 -8.93 -20.10
C ALA A 286 -1.53 -7.53 -20.36
N ASN A 287 -2.25 -6.76 -21.17
CA ASN A 287 -2.08 -5.33 -21.40
C ASN A 287 -3.46 -4.73 -21.72
N THR A 288 -3.56 -3.40 -21.86
CA THR A 288 -4.86 -2.74 -22.02
C THR A 288 -5.67 -3.32 -23.19
N GLN A 289 -5.04 -3.47 -24.35
CA GLN A 289 -5.70 -4.00 -25.55
C GLN A 289 -6.17 -5.44 -25.36
N LEU A 290 -5.33 -6.31 -24.79
CA LEU A 290 -5.68 -7.71 -24.54
C LEU A 290 -6.80 -7.84 -23.51
N CYS A 291 -6.81 -7.00 -22.47
CA CYS A 291 -7.85 -7.00 -21.45
C CYS A 291 -9.21 -6.58 -22.03
N GLU A 292 -9.25 -5.52 -22.85
CA GLU A 292 -10.46 -5.07 -23.55
C GLU A 292 -10.97 -6.12 -24.53
N GLN A 293 -10.08 -6.69 -25.35
CA GLN A 293 -10.43 -7.76 -26.29
C GLN A 293 -10.99 -8.98 -25.58
N LEU A 294 -10.35 -9.41 -24.50
CA LEU A 294 -10.78 -10.58 -23.74
C LEU A 294 -12.16 -10.35 -23.13
N GLN A 295 -12.45 -9.15 -22.59
CA GLN A 295 -13.75 -8.82 -22.04
C GLN A 295 -14.89 -8.97 -23.07
N VAL A 296 -14.64 -8.60 -24.32
CA VAL A 296 -15.59 -8.79 -25.43
C VAL A 296 -15.74 -10.27 -25.82
N GLN A 297 -14.68 -11.07 -25.66
CA GLN A 297 -14.65 -12.48 -26.03
C GLN A 297 -15.24 -13.42 -24.97
N ILE A 298 -15.37 -13.00 -23.71
CA ILE A 298 -15.88 -13.85 -22.61
C ILE A 298 -17.19 -14.57 -22.97
N PRO A 299 -18.24 -13.90 -23.50
CA PRO A 299 -19.48 -14.58 -23.88
C PRO A 299 -19.27 -15.74 -24.85
N GLN A 300 -18.36 -15.59 -25.81
CA GLN A 300 -18.06 -16.61 -26.80
C GLN A 300 -17.24 -17.75 -26.20
N ILE A 301 -16.21 -17.43 -25.40
CA ILE A 301 -15.40 -18.41 -24.67
C ILE A 301 -16.29 -19.28 -23.77
N VAL A 302 -17.22 -18.66 -23.03
CA VAL A 302 -18.13 -19.38 -22.13
C VAL A 302 -19.15 -20.23 -22.92
N ARG A 303 -19.58 -19.79 -24.10
CA ARG A 303 -20.42 -20.64 -24.98
C ARG A 303 -19.67 -21.84 -25.52
N GLU A 304 -18.41 -21.67 -25.93
CA GLU A 304 -17.56 -22.77 -26.41
C GLU A 304 -17.38 -23.82 -25.31
N ILE A 305 -17.03 -23.34 -24.12
CA ILE A 305 -17.01 -24.10 -22.89
C ILE A 305 -18.32 -24.91 -22.70
N VAL A 306 -19.49 -24.24 -22.74
CA VAL A 306 -20.79 -24.92 -22.57
C VAL A 306 -21.05 -25.96 -23.65
N ASN A 307 -20.70 -25.65 -24.90
CA ASN A 307 -20.93 -26.51 -26.05
C ASN A 307 -20.10 -27.80 -25.97
N GLU A 308 -18.85 -27.71 -25.50
CA GLU A 308 -18.01 -28.89 -25.22
C GLU A 308 -18.62 -29.80 -24.14
N TRP A 309 -19.52 -29.27 -23.32
CA TRP A 309 -20.06 -29.93 -22.13
C TRP A 309 -21.55 -30.30 -22.24
N GLN A 310 -22.13 -30.33 -23.43
CA GLN A 310 -23.55 -30.70 -23.65
C GLN A 310 -23.84 -32.20 -23.45
N MET A 311 -23.27 -32.82 -22.42
CA MET A 311 -23.49 -34.22 -22.09
C MET A 311 -24.41 -34.35 -20.88
N THR A 312 -25.52 -35.07 -21.06
CA THR A 312 -26.35 -35.50 -19.92
C THR A 312 -25.53 -36.43 -19.04
N ARG A 313 -25.42 -36.10 -17.75
CA ARG A 313 -24.61 -36.87 -16.80
C ARG A 313 -25.36 -37.11 -15.50
N GLN A 314 -25.43 -38.38 -15.08
CA GLN A 314 -25.87 -38.73 -13.74
C GLN A 314 -24.84 -38.24 -12.71
N LEU A 315 -25.25 -37.38 -11.78
CA LEU A 315 -24.38 -36.86 -10.72
C LEU A 315 -24.43 -37.74 -9.46
N ASP A 316 -25.62 -38.22 -9.11
CA ASP A 316 -25.90 -39.13 -8.01
C ASP A 316 -27.19 -39.93 -8.33
N SER A 317 -27.68 -40.78 -7.43
CA SER A 317 -28.86 -41.62 -7.67
C SER A 317 -30.15 -40.84 -7.95
N GLU A 318 -30.19 -39.55 -7.58
CA GLU A 318 -31.41 -38.74 -7.63
C GLU A 318 -31.26 -37.52 -8.56
N THR A 319 -30.05 -37.15 -8.97
CA THR A 319 -29.76 -35.93 -9.73
C THR A 319 -29.10 -36.24 -11.07
N VAL A 320 -29.72 -35.76 -12.14
CA VAL A 320 -29.18 -35.77 -13.50
C VAL A 320 -28.88 -34.35 -13.92
N TRP A 321 -27.65 -34.08 -14.34
CA TRP A 321 -27.35 -32.85 -15.07
C TRP A 321 -27.85 -33.01 -16.51
N SER A 322 -28.87 -32.24 -16.89
CA SER A 322 -29.54 -32.39 -18.18
C SER A 322 -28.77 -31.67 -19.29
N PHE A 323 -28.53 -30.36 -19.11
CA PHE A 323 -27.83 -29.49 -20.06
C PHE A 323 -27.35 -28.20 -19.38
N SER A 324 -26.53 -27.44 -20.08
CA SER A 324 -26.15 -26.08 -19.70
C SER A 324 -26.32 -25.13 -20.87
N GLU A 325 -26.56 -23.85 -20.58
CA GLU A 325 -26.59 -22.77 -21.56
C GLU A 325 -25.93 -21.51 -20.99
N TYR A 326 -25.40 -20.66 -21.86
CA TYR A 326 -24.93 -19.33 -21.46
C TYR A 326 -25.92 -18.27 -21.96
N LYS A 327 -26.63 -17.61 -21.03
CA LYS A 327 -27.71 -16.67 -21.34
C LYS A 327 -27.73 -15.54 -20.32
N ASP A 328 -27.99 -14.32 -20.80
CA ASP A 328 -28.10 -13.11 -19.98
C ASP A 328 -26.86 -12.85 -19.08
N GLY A 329 -25.67 -13.19 -19.59
CA GLY A 329 -24.42 -13.03 -18.86
C GLY A 329 -24.14 -14.12 -17.82
N LYS A 330 -25.01 -15.13 -17.70
CA LYS A 330 -24.90 -16.21 -16.71
C LYS A 330 -24.74 -17.58 -17.36
N LEU A 331 -23.99 -18.44 -16.69
CA LEU A 331 -23.93 -19.86 -17.02
C LEU A 331 -25.05 -20.60 -16.28
N ASN A 332 -26.11 -20.96 -17.00
CA ASN A 332 -27.23 -21.73 -16.44
C ASN A 332 -26.93 -23.23 -16.59
N ALA A 333 -26.92 -23.96 -15.48
CA ALA A 333 -26.82 -25.42 -15.44
C ALA A 333 -28.13 -26.01 -14.92
N TYR A 334 -28.76 -26.88 -15.72
CA TYR A 334 -30.06 -27.45 -15.40
C TYR A 334 -29.94 -28.88 -14.88
N TYR A 335 -30.53 -29.13 -13.72
CA TYR A 335 -30.53 -30.43 -13.05
C TYR A 335 -31.96 -30.96 -12.94
N ASP A 336 -32.18 -32.20 -13.35
CA ASP A 336 -33.41 -32.92 -13.06
C ASP A 336 -33.21 -33.78 -11.81
N TYR A 337 -34.01 -33.55 -10.77
CA TYR A 337 -33.95 -34.21 -9.47
C TYR A 337 -35.21 -35.03 -9.22
N SER A 338 -35.04 -36.33 -8.93
CA SER A 338 -36.13 -37.28 -8.72
C SER A 338 -36.37 -37.66 -7.25
N GLY A 339 -35.55 -37.18 -6.32
CA GLY A 339 -35.69 -37.46 -4.89
C GLY A 339 -36.74 -36.59 -4.18
N ASP A 340 -36.89 -36.77 -2.85
CA ASP A 340 -37.71 -35.89 -2.01
C ASP A 340 -37.00 -34.53 -1.86
N GLN A 341 -37.71 -33.44 -2.17
CA GLN A 341 -37.18 -32.07 -2.08
C GLN A 341 -36.72 -31.72 -0.65
N LYS A 342 -37.36 -32.31 0.37
CA LYS A 342 -37.00 -32.08 1.78
C LYS A 342 -35.62 -32.61 2.15
N ASN A 343 -35.09 -33.55 1.36
CA ASN A 343 -33.78 -34.14 1.60
C ASN A 343 -32.64 -33.35 0.95
N ILE A 344 -32.94 -32.34 0.13
CA ILE A 344 -31.92 -31.56 -0.55
C ILE A 344 -31.20 -30.65 0.45
N LYS A 345 -29.91 -30.89 0.64
CA LYS A 345 -29.01 -29.99 1.36
C LYS A 345 -28.48 -28.93 0.40
N TRP A 346 -29.14 -27.78 0.36
CA TRP A 346 -28.78 -26.70 -0.57
C TRP A 346 -27.33 -26.20 -0.43
N ASP A 347 -26.74 -26.28 0.76
CA ASP A 347 -25.32 -25.93 0.96
C ASP A 347 -24.37 -26.94 0.32
N ASP A 348 -24.73 -28.22 0.29
CA ASP A 348 -23.95 -29.25 -0.43
C ASP A 348 -24.07 -29.06 -1.95
N VAL A 349 -25.23 -28.61 -2.43
CA VAL A 349 -25.42 -28.21 -3.83
C VAL A 349 -24.54 -27.00 -4.18
N ARG A 350 -24.59 -25.93 -3.39
CA ARG A 350 -23.72 -24.75 -3.60
C ARG A 350 -22.24 -25.14 -3.59
N ARG A 351 -21.82 -26.00 -2.65
CA ARG A 351 -20.45 -26.51 -2.60
C ARG A 351 -20.08 -27.29 -3.87
N ARG A 352 -20.99 -28.12 -4.40
CA ARG A 352 -20.78 -28.82 -5.68
C ARG A 352 -20.63 -27.85 -6.84
N LEU A 353 -21.47 -26.83 -6.94
CA LEU A 353 -21.33 -25.78 -7.96
C LEU A 353 -20.00 -25.03 -7.80
N CYS A 354 -19.60 -24.70 -6.57
CA CYS A 354 -18.34 -24.00 -6.29
C CYS A 354 -17.07 -24.84 -6.52
N ARG A 355 -17.18 -26.17 -6.57
CA ARG A 355 -16.05 -27.10 -6.78
C ARG A 355 -16.05 -27.76 -8.16
N GLY A 356 -17.14 -27.66 -8.90
CA GLY A 356 -17.23 -28.20 -10.25
C GLY A 356 -16.22 -27.46 -11.14
N PHE A 357 -15.22 -28.19 -11.63
CA PHE A 357 -14.14 -27.65 -12.48
C PHE A 357 -14.64 -26.64 -13.52
N MET A 358 -15.71 -27.02 -14.21
CA MET A 358 -16.41 -26.23 -15.22
C MET A 358 -16.95 -24.89 -14.74
N PHE A 359 -17.58 -24.90 -13.57
CA PHE A 359 -18.15 -23.72 -12.95
C PHE A 359 -17.05 -22.83 -12.39
N VAL A 360 -15.97 -23.42 -11.87
CA VAL A 360 -14.79 -22.69 -11.42
C VAL A 360 -14.15 -21.95 -12.59
N GLU A 361 -14.01 -22.56 -13.77
CA GLU A 361 -13.48 -21.90 -14.96
C GLU A 361 -14.37 -20.74 -15.42
N ALA A 362 -15.69 -20.92 -15.48
CA ALA A 362 -16.62 -19.85 -15.84
C ALA A 362 -16.58 -18.69 -14.81
N MET A 363 -16.62 -19.01 -13.52
CA MET A 363 -16.52 -18.00 -12.44
C MET A 363 -15.17 -17.29 -12.44
N ALA A 364 -14.08 -17.95 -12.87
CA ALA A 364 -12.78 -17.30 -13.04
C ALA A 364 -12.84 -16.20 -14.10
N PHE A 365 -13.74 -16.28 -15.10
CA PHE A 365 -14.07 -15.18 -16.02
C PHE A 365 -15.09 -14.17 -15.46
N GLY A 366 -15.42 -14.23 -14.18
CA GLY A 366 -16.40 -13.36 -13.52
C GLY A 366 -17.85 -13.62 -13.97
N VAL A 367 -18.14 -14.81 -14.47
CA VAL A 367 -19.50 -15.22 -14.84
C VAL A 367 -20.21 -15.85 -13.65
N ASP A 368 -21.42 -15.37 -13.37
CA ASP A 368 -22.30 -16.01 -12.39
C ASP A 368 -22.77 -17.38 -12.91
N VAL A 369 -22.75 -18.38 -12.05
CA VAL A 369 -23.25 -19.73 -12.33
C VAL A 369 -24.60 -19.90 -11.66
N ARG A 370 -25.63 -20.19 -12.45
CA ARG A 370 -27.00 -20.42 -12.00
C ARG A 370 -27.35 -21.90 -12.10
N GLY A 371 -27.47 -22.58 -10.97
CA GLY A 371 -27.97 -23.95 -10.89
C GLY A 371 -29.49 -23.97 -10.78
N VAL A 372 -30.17 -24.48 -11.80
CA VAL A 372 -31.63 -24.59 -11.85
C VAL A 372 -32.02 -26.05 -11.63
N TYR A 373 -32.62 -26.36 -10.48
CA TYR A 373 -33.08 -27.70 -10.14
C TYR A 373 -34.55 -27.85 -10.52
N ARG A 374 -34.91 -28.96 -11.14
CA ARG A 374 -36.27 -29.24 -11.64
C ARG A 374 -36.71 -30.65 -11.29
N THR A 375 -38.01 -30.88 -11.20
CA THR A 375 -38.58 -32.24 -11.18
C THR A 375 -38.43 -32.92 -12.55
N PRO A 376 -38.67 -34.24 -12.67
CA PRO A 376 -38.71 -34.91 -13.97
C PRO A 376 -39.76 -34.30 -14.94
N GLN A 377 -40.80 -33.67 -14.41
CA GLN A 377 -41.82 -32.92 -15.16
C GLN A 377 -41.38 -31.49 -15.51
N LYS A 378 -40.10 -31.14 -15.33
CA LYS A 378 -39.50 -29.83 -15.63
C LYS A 378 -40.04 -28.66 -14.81
N VAL A 379 -40.65 -28.93 -13.66
CA VAL A 379 -41.06 -27.88 -12.71
C VAL A 379 -39.85 -27.44 -11.90
N GLU A 380 -39.51 -26.15 -11.92
CA GLU A 380 -38.41 -25.60 -11.12
C GLU A 380 -38.69 -25.73 -9.63
N ILE A 381 -37.75 -26.31 -8.89
CA ILE A 381 -37.82 -26.53 -7.45
C ILE A 381 -36.84 -25.62 -6.68
N ALA A 382 -35.77 -25.19 -7.33
CA ALA A 382 -34.86 -24.18 -6.81
C ALA A 382 -34.02 -23.52 -7.89
N ASP A 383 -33.60 -22.30 -7.57
CA ASP A 383 -32.72 -21.47 -8.38
C ASP A 383 -31.59 -20.96 -7.48
N LEU A 384 -30.36 -21.41 -7.76
CA LEU A 384 -29.19 -21.07 -6.98
C LEU A 384 -28.20 -20.31 -7.86
N VAL A 385 -27.86 -19.10 -7.48
CA VAL A 385 -26.77 -18.35 -8.11
C VAL A 385 -25.55 -18.42 -7.21
N VAL A 386 -24.43 -18.86 -7.78
CA VAL A 386 -23.11 -18.80 -7.16
C VAL A 386 -22.15 -18.03 -8.06
N ASN A 387 -21.21 -17.34 -7.43
CA ASN A 387 -20.12 -16.62 -8.06
C ASN A 387 -18.84 -16.78 -7.23
N ASP A 388 -17.72 -16.28 -7.75
CA ASP A 388 -16.40 -16.43 -7.13
C ASP A 388 -16.39 -15.99 -5.66
N ALA A 389 -16.97 -14.82 -5.35
CA ALA A 389 -17.07 -14.27 -4.00
C ALA A 389 -17.92 -15.16 -3.07
N SER A 390 -19.08 -15.65 -3.53
CA SER A 390 -19.91 -16.58 -2.74
C SER A 390 -19.24 -17.93 -2.52
N CYS A 391 -18.30 -18.31 -3.40
CA CYS A 391 -17.58 -19.58 -3.36
C CYS A 391 -16.34 -19.56 -2.46
N GLU A 392 -15.82 -18.39 -2.08
CA GLU A 392 -14.66 -18.27 -1.18
C GLU A 392 -14.88 -19.02 0.15
N ALA A 393 -16.09 -18.95 0.71
CA ALA A 393 -16.46 -19.64 1.95
C ALA A 393 -16.35 -21.18 1.87
N PHE A 394 -16.33 -21.75 0.65
CA PHE A 394 -16.24 -23.18 0.40
C PHE A 394 -14.85 -23.67 -0.03
N ARG A 395 -13.91 -22.75 -0.30
CA ARG A 395 -12.52 -23.04 -0.68
C ARG A 395 -11.60 -23.28 0.53
N GLY A 396 -11.93 -22.73 1.70
CA GLY A 396 -11.12 -22.82 2.92
C GLY A 396 -11.39 -24.02 3.86
N LYS A 397 -12.07 -25.07 3.39
CA LYS A 397 -12.39 -26.31 4.14
C LYS A 397 -12.28 -27.52 3.22
#